data_AF-A0A963BUR0-F1
#
_entry.id   AF-A0A963BUR0-F1
#
_cell.length_a   1.000
_cell.length_b   1.000
_cell.length_c   1.000
_cell.angle_alpha   90.00
_cell.angle_beta   90.00
_cell.angle_gamma   90.00
#
_symmetry.space_group_name_H-M   'P 1'
#
loop_
_entity.id
_entity.type
_entity.pdbx_description
1 polymer ?
#
loop_
_entity_poly.entity_id
_entity_poly.type
_entity_poly.pdbx_seq_one_letter_code
_entity_poly.pdbx_strand_id
1 'polypeptide(L)'
;MSDATTHLLLPYIHAAQAQKHVTHNEALRILDGLVQLSTLNRDLTSPPGSPTDGDRYIVASGATGDWAGWDLNVALWTDGAWLRLPPRTGWRAWVEDEGLLLVYDGAGWVGTTPSELQNMALLGIGTTADASNPFSAKLNAALWTARTVAEGGTGDLFYTMNKEAAGDDLGLTLQTGFVTKALVGLFGSDRFRLAVSADGSTFFDGLSVDNATGIVDQPRLPRFKAWT
;
A
#
# COMPACT_ATOMS: atom_id res chain seq x y z
N MET A 1 -21.23 -15.34 -39.06
CA MET A 1 -20.26 -16.02 -38.19
C MET A 1 -18.94 -15.31 -38.42
N SER A 2 -18.26 -14.85 -37.37
CA SER A 2 -16.92 -14.30 -37.55
C SER A 2 -15.95 -15.43 -37.90
N ASP A 3 -14.94 -15.14 -38.71
CA ASP A 3 -13.87 -16.10 -39.05
C ASP A 3 -12.66 -15.99 -38.09
N ALA A 4 -12.81 -15.22 -37.00
CA ALA A 4 -11.78 -14.99 -36.00
C ALA A 4 -12.37 -14.71 -34.61
N THR A 5 -11.54 -14.87 -33.58
CA THR A 5 -11.85 -14.50 -32.18
C THR A 5 -11.96 -12.98 -32.00
N THR A 6 -12.59 -12.55 -30.92
CA THR A 6 -13.05 -11.16 -30.75
C THR A 6 -11.95 -10.19 -30.32
N HIS A 7 -11.07 -10.59 -29.39
CA HIS A 7 -10.05 -9.67 -28.84
C HIS A 7 -8.73 -9.74 -29.59
N LEU A 8 -8.25 -10.95 -29.84
CA LEU A 8 -6.92 -11.22 -30.41
C LEU A 8 -6.97 -11.42 -31.92
N LEU A 9 -8.16 -11.48 -32.53
CA LEU A 9 -8.36 -11.72 -33.95
C LEU A 9 -7.67 -13.02 -34.43
N LEU A 10 -7.70 -14.06 -33.59
CA LEU A 10 -7.12 -15.36 -33.94
C LEU A 10 -8.02 -16.06 -34.96
N PRO A 11 -7.49 -16.48 -36.12
CA PRO A 11 -8.29 -17.05 -37.18
C PRO A 11 -8.83 -18.42 -36.80
N TYR A 12 -10.10 -18.67 -37.11
CA TYR A 12 -10.74 -19.96 -36.93
C TYR A 12 -10.43 -20.92 -38.08
N ILE A 13 -10.43 -22.22 -37.78
CA ILE A 13 -10.44 -23.26 -38.81
C ILE A 13 -11.85 -23.36 -39.38
N HIS A 14 -11.97 -23.30 -40.71
CA HIS A 14 -13.25 -23.49 -41.40
C HIS A 14 -13.81 -24.91 -41.19
N ALA A 15 -15.14 -25.03 -41.29
CA ALA A 15 -15.85 -26.30 -41.22
C ALA A 15 -15.40 -27.31 -42.31
N ALA A 16 -15.83 -28.57 -42.15
CA ALA A 16 -15.52 -29.71 -43.04
C ALA A 16 -14.07 -30.27 -42.98
N GLN A 17 -13.27 -29.87 -41.98
CA GLN A 17 -11.94 -30.45 -41.69
C GLN A 17 -12.01 -31.62 -40.68
N ALA A 18 -12.81 -32.66 -40.96
CA ALA A 18 -13.00 -33.83 -40.08
C ALA A 18 -13.30 -33.47 -38.60
N GLN A 19 -14.15 -32.46 -38.38
CA GLN A 19 -14.55 -31.95 -37.06
C GLN A 19 -13.42 -31.39 -36.16
N LYS A 20 -12.18 -31.26 -36.65
CA LYS A 20 -11.07 -30.64 -35.88
C LYS A 20 -11.33 -29.18 -35.51
N HIS A 21 -12.08 -28.47 -36.35
CA HIS A 21 -12.48 -27.08 -36.12
C HIS A 21 -13.28 -26.89 -34.81
N VAL A 22 -14.02 -27.90 -34.35
CA VAL A 22 -14.84 -27.79 -33.14
C VAL A 22 -13.96 -27.56 -31.91
N THR A 23 -13.11 -28.53 -31.58
CA THR A 23 -12.27 -28.47 -30.38
C THR A 23 -11.16 -27.43 -30.48
N HIS A 24 -10.62 -27.21 -31.67
CA HIS A 24 -9.58 -26.18 -31.87
C HIS A 24 -10.14 -24.77 -31.72
N ASN A 25 -11.28 -24.46 -32.36
CA ASN A 25 -11.86 -23.12 -32.27
C ASN A 25 -12.40 -22.86 -30.85
N GLU A 26 -12.86 -23.89 -30.13
CA GLU A 26 -13.17 -23.79 -28.69
C GLU A 26 -11.94 -23.40 -27.86
N ALA A 27 -10.80 -24.04 -28.09
CA ALA A 27 -9.55 -23.67 -27.43
C ALA A 27 -9.11 -22.23 -27.76
N LEU A 28 -9.30 -21.78 -29.01
CA LEU A 28 -9.01 -20.40 -29.41
C LEU A 28 -9.92 -19.38 -28.71
N ARG A 29 -11.22 -19.68 -28.54
CA ARG A 29 -12.15 -18.83 -27.76
C ARG A 29 -11.71 -18.71 -26.30
N ILE A 30 -11.29 -19.81 -25.70
CA ILE A 30 -10.77 -19.80 -24.32
C ILE A 30 -9.49 -18.95 -24.22
N LEU A 31 -8.55 -19.10 -25.16
CA LEU A 31 -7.33 -18.31 -25.19
C LEU A 31 -7.62 -16.82 -25.40
N ASP A 32 -8.56 -16.48 -26.28
CA ASP A 32 -8.98 -15.10 -26.54
C ASP A 32 -9.58 -14.42 -25.30
N GLY A 33 -10.36 -15.17 -24.52
CA GLY A 33 -10.91 -14.67 -23.26
C GLY A 33 -9.86 -14.44 -22.17
N LEU A 34 -8.83 -15.30 -22.10
CA LEU A 34 -7.87 -15.35 -21.00
C LEU A 34 -6.57 -14.56 -21.23
N VAL A 35 -6.09 -14.48 -22.46
CA VAL A 35 -4.86 -13.77 -22.78
C VAL A 35 -5.12 -12.27 -22.70
N GLN A 36 -4.29 -11.55 -21.94
CA GLN A 36 -4.52 -10.14 -21.61
C GLN A 36 -5.94 -9.92 -21.04
N LEU A 37 -6.32 -10.76 -20.06
CA LEU A 37 -7.61 -10.71 -19.41
C LEU A 37 -7.93 -9.31 -18.88
N SER A 38 -8.96 -8.71 -19.48
CA SER A 38 -9.57 -7.44 -19.08
C SER A 38 -11.06 -7.70 -18.89
N THR A 39 -11.60 -7.32 -17.73
CA THR A 39 -12.99 -7.53 -17.38
C THR A 39 -13.66 -6.18 -17.14
N LEU A 40 -14.90 -6.04 -17.60
CA LEU A 40 -15.66 -4.80 -17.51
C LEU A 40 -16.00 -4.42 -16.07
N ASN A 41 -16.28 -5.42 -15.22
CA ASN A 41 -16.70 -5.23 -13.83
C ASN A 41 -16.50 -6.54 -13.03
N ARG A 42 -16.39 -6.44 -11.70
CA ARG A 42 -16.24 -7.58 -10.78
C ARG A 42 -17.30 -7.71 -9.65
N ASP A 43 -18.27 -6.80 -9.61
CA ASP A 43 -19.26 -6.63 -8.54
C ASP A 43 -20.68 -7.12 -8.93
N LEU A 44 -20.87 -7.58 -10.17
CA LEU A 44 -22.16 -8.11 -10.63
C LEU A 44 -22.38 -9.57 -10.19
N THR A 45 -23.53 -9.82 -9.55
CA THR A 45 -23.99 -11.16 -9.18
C THR A 45 -24.94 -11.79 -10.19
N SER A 46 -25.35 -11.06 -11.23
CA SER A 46 -26.23 -11.54 -12.30
C SER A 46 -25.75 -11.02 -13.65
N PRO A 47 -25.91 -11.78 -14.75
CA PRO A 47 -25.49 -11.32 -16.07
C PRO A 47 -26.21 -10.03 -16.49
N PRO A 48 -25.52 -9.11 -17.20
CA PRO A 48 -26.18 -7.97 -17.81
C PRO A 48 -27.23 -8.41 -18.84
N GLY A 49 -28.27 -7.58 -19.04
CA GLY A 49 -29.38 -7.92 -19.95
C GLY A 49 -29.03 -7.87 -21.45
N SER A 50 -27.90 -7.25 -21.82
CA SER A 50 -27.48 -7.06 -23.21
C SER A 50 -25.96 -7.12 -23.37
N PRO A 51 -25.32 -8.27 -23.09
CA PRO A 51 -23.88 -8.43 -23.28
C PRO A 51 -23.48 -8.41 -24.76
N THR A 52 -22.32 -7.85 -25.05
CA THR A 52 -21.67 -7.90 -26.37
C THR A 52 -20.63 -9.01 -26.44
N ASP A 53 -20.42 -9.55 -27.64
CA ASP A 53 -19.45 -10.62 -27.85
C ASP A 53 -18.06 -10.16 -27.38
N GLY A 54 -17.38 -11.00 -26.59
CA GLY A 54 -16.13 -10.67 -25.93
C GLY A 54 -16.26 -10.08 -24.53
N ASP A 55 -17.45 -9.68 -24.08
CA ASP A 55 -17.62 -9.14 -22.74
C ASP A 55 -17.15 -10.13 -21.69
N ARG A 56 -16.36 -9.64 -20.74
CA ARG A 56 -15.79 -10.43 -19.66
C ARG A 56 -16.10 -9.79 -18.32
N TYR A 57 -16.49 -10.61 -17.35
CA TYR A 57 -16.79 -10.19 -15.99
C TYR A 57 -16.12 -11.13 -15.00
N ILE A 58 -15.71 -10.61 -13.85
CA ILE A 58 -15.50 -11.46 -12.67
C ILE A 58 -16.85 -11.54 -11.96
N VAL A 59 -17.38 -12.73 -11.78
CA VAL A 59 -18.69 -12.91 -11.15
C VAL A 59 -18.56 -12.69 -9.64
N ALA A 60 -19.36 -11.78 -9.09
CA ALA A 60 -19.37 -11.53 -7.65
C ALA A 60 -19.95 -12.70 -6.86
N SER A 61 -19.63 -12.78 -5.57
CA SER A 61 -20.20 -13.81 -4.69
C SER A 61 -21.71 -13.62 -4.51
N GLY A 62 -22.46 -14.73 -4.47
CA GLY A 62 -23.91 -14.75 -4.52
C GLY A 62 -24.45 -14.80 -5.95
N ALA A 63 -23.75 -15.47 -6.86
CA ALA A 63 -24.09 -15.48 -8.28
C ALA A 63 -25.47 -16.09 -8.59
N THR A 64 -26.19 -15.51 -9.54
CA THR A 64 -27.57 -15.86 -9.93
C THR A 64 -27.76 -15.89 -11.46
N GLY A 65 -28.93 -16.33 -11.92
CA GLY A 65 -29.23 -16.46 -13.35
C GLY A 65 -28.30 -17.45 -14.04
N ASP A 66 -27.85 -17.12 -15.26
CA ASP A 66 -26.91 -17.95 -16.02
C ASP A 66 -25.54 -18.10 -15.32
N TRP A 67 -25.23 -17.22 -14.37
CA TRP A 67 -23.99 -17.25 -13.58
C TRP A 67 -24.12 -18.03 -12.27
N ALA A 68 -25.26 -18.66 -11.98
CA ALA A 68 -25.47 -19.37 -10.73
C ALA A 68 -24.36 -20.41 -10.44
N GLY A 69 -23.69 -20.28 -9.29
CA GLY A 69 -22.57 -21.12 -8.86
C GLY A 69 -21.23 -20.81 -9.56
N TRP A 70 -21.10 -19.64 -10.20
CA TRP A 70 -19.87 -19.20 -10.88
C TRP A 70 -19.14 -18.13 -10.07
N ASP A 71 -19.42 -18.02 -8.77
CA ASP A 71 -18.81 -17.08 -7.84
C ASP A 71 -17.29 -17.02 -8.05
N LEU A 72 -16.75 -15.81 -8.21
CA LEU A 72 -15.33 -15.50 -8.42
C LEU A 72 -14.71 -16.06 -9.72
N ASN A 73 -15.49 -16.71 -10.58
CA ASN A 73 -15.04 -17.15 -11.89
C ASN A 73 -15.08 -15.98 -12.90
N VAL A 74 -14.35 -16.12 -13.99
CA VAL A 74 -14.51 -15.22 -15.13
C VAL A 74 -15.64 -15.73 -16.01
N ALA A 75 -16.62 -14.89 -16.30
CA ALA A 75 -17.67 -15.14 -17.27
C ALA A 75 -17.32 -14.42 -18.57
N LEU A 76 -17.24 -15.15 -19.69
CA LEU A 76 -17.03 -14.63 -21.03
C LEU A 76 -18.32 -14.78 -21.84
N TRP A 77 -18.84 -13.71 -22.43
CA TRP A 77 -19.91 -13.79 -23.42
C TRP A 77 -19.31 -14.04 -24.80
N THR A 78 -19.67 -15.16 -25.42
CA THR A 78 -19.23 -15.48 -26.77
C THR A 78 -20.26 -16.33 -27.50
N ASP A 79 -20.49 -16.06 -28.79
CA ASP A 79 -21.40 -16.81 -29.66
C ASP A 79 -22.83 -16.95 -29.08
N GLY A 80 -23.27 -15.94 -28.32
CA GLY A 80 -24.61 -15.89 -27.73
C GLY A 80 -24.80 -16.71 -26.46
N ALA A 81 -23.71 -17.15 -25.81
CA ALA A 81 -23.74 -17.86 -24.55
C ALA A 81 -22.63 -17.40 -23.59
N TRP A 82 -22.87 -17.60 -22.28
CA TRP A 82 -21.84 -17.41 -21.26
C TRP A 82 -20.95 -18.65 -21.16
N LEU A 83 -19.64 -18.43 -21.21
CA LEU A 83 -18.62 -19.44 -20.94
C LEU A 83 -18.00 -19.17 -19.56
N ARG A 84 -17.99 -20.19 -18.70
CA ARG A 84 -17.32 -20.13 -17.39
C ARG A 84 -15.84 -20.45 -17.54
N LEU A 85 -14.99 -19.57 -17.03
CA LEU A 85 -13.53 -19.72 -16.99
C LEU A 85 -13.06 -19.71 -15.52
N PRO A 86 -12.82 -20.90 -14.92
CA PRO A 86 -12.37 -20.99 -13.53
C PRO A 86 -10.92 -20.53 -13.35
N PRO A 87 -10.66 -19.54 -12.49
CA PRO A 87 -9.31 -19.02 -12.29
C PRO A 87 -8.43 -20.01 -11.54
N ARG A 88 -7.12 -19.89 -11.78
CA ARG A 88 -6.08 -20.58 -11.02
C ARG A 88 -5.21 -19.56 -10.30
N THR A 89 -4.62 -19.96 -9.18
CA THR A 89 -3.68 -19.10 -8.43
C THR A 89 -2.63 -18.48 -9.37
N GLY A 90 -2.44 -17.17 -9.27
CA GLY A 90 -1.52 -16.38 -10.10
C GLY A 90 -2.12 -15.81 -11.39
N TRP A 91 -3.38 -16.12 -11.72
CA TRP A 91 -4.10 -15.44 -12.80
C TRP A 91 -4.20 -13.95 -12.53
N ARG A 92 -4.12 -13.16 -13.60
CA ARG A 92 -4.14 -11.70 -13.57
C ARG A 92 -5.31 -11.18 -14.39
N ALA A 93 -6.02 -10.18 -13.88
CA ALA A 93 -7.13 -9.53 -14.57
C ALA A 93 -7.04 -8.01 -14.35
N TRP A 94 -7.17 -7.25 -15.43
CA TRP A 94 -7.44 -5.83 -15.34
C TRP A 94 -8.95 -5.62 -15.19
N VAL A 95 -9.39 -4.84 -14.22
CA VAL A 95 -10.80 -4.47 -14.05
C VAL A 95 -10.98 -3.05 -14.55
N GLU A 96 -11.75 -2.87 -15.62
CA GLU A 96 -11.82 -1.62 -16.38
C GLU A 96 -12.50 -0.48 -15.62
N ASP A 97 -13.58 -0.77 -14.90
CA ASP A 97 -14.34 0.23 -14.14
C ASP A 97 -13.61 0.73 -12.88
N GLU A 98 -12.78 -0.12 -12.27
CA GLU A 98 -11.94 0.22 -11.11
C GLU A 98 -10.55 0.76 -11.51
N GLY A 99 -10.08 0.47 -12.73
CA GLY A 99 -8.76 0.88 -13.19
C GLY A 99 -7.61 0.21 -12.44
N LEU A 100 -7.75 -1.07 -12.07
CA LEU A 100 -6.75 -1.78 -11.27
C LEU A 100 -6.46 -3.20 -11.74
N LEU A 101 -5.26 -3.68 -11.39
CA LEU A 101 -4.79 -5.03 -11.65
C LEU A 101 -5.00 -5.93 -10.42
N LEU A 102 -5.73 -7.01 -10.63
CA LEU A 102 -5.96 -8.06 -9.64
C LEU A 102 -5.13 -9.32 -9.95
N VAL A 103 -4.84 -10.07 -8.89
CA VAL A 103 -4.30 -11.43 -8.96
C VAL A 103 -5.24 -12.37 -8.21
N TYR A 104 -5.53 -13.55 -8.78
CA TYR A 104 -6.24 -14.59 -8.07
C TYR A 104 -5.28 -15.34 -7.14
N ASP A 105 -5.52 -15.32 -5.83
CA ASP A 105 -4.61 -15.91 -4.82
C ASP A 105 -4.90 -17.40 -4.52
N GLY A 106 -5.98 -17.94 -5.08
CA GLY A 106 -6.47 -19.30 -4.81
C GLY A 106 -7.82 -19.31 -4.08
N ALA A 107 -8.17 -18.22 -3.41
CA ALA A 107 -9.44 -18.02 -2.73
C ALA A 107 -10.26 -16.86 -3.32
N GLY A 108 -9.61 -15.82 -3.83
CA GLY A 108 -10.27 -14.67 -4.43
C GLY A 108 -9.33 -13.77 -5.25
N TRP A 109 -9.90 -12.69 -5.80
CA TRP A 109 -9.17 -11.71 -6.58
C TRP A 109 -8.72 -10.53 -5.70
N VAL A 110 -7.40 -10.40 -5.53
CA VAL A 110 -6.77 -9.41 -4.63
C VAL A 110 -5.94 -8.39 -5.41
N GLY A 111 -5.84 -7.17 -4.90
CA GLY A 111 -5.00 -6.12 -5.48
C GLY A 111 -3.51 -6.47 -5.43
N THR A 112 -2.74 -5.94 -6.38
CA THR A 112 -1.28 -6.15 -6.46
C THR A 112 -0.48 -5.16 -5.60
N THR A 113 -1.08 -4.05 -5.20
CA THR A 113 -0.53 -3.15 -4.19
C THR A 113 -0.94 -3.64 -2.82
N PRO A 114 -0.01 -3.85 -1.88
CA PRO A 114 -0.39 -4.22 -0.53
C PRO A 114 -1.20 -3.09 0.09
N SER A 115 -2.35 -3.42 0.67
CA SER A 115 -3.18 -2.47 1.43
C SER A 115 -2.48 -2.04 2.73
N GLU A 116 -1.47 -2.81 3.16
CA GLU A 116 -0.72 -2.61 4.39
C GLU A 116 0.76 -2.91 4.18
N LEU A 117 1.62 -2.07 4.73
CA LEU A 117 3.05 -2.33 4.85
C LEU A 117 3.35 -2.62 6.32
N GLN A 118 3.60 -3.89 6.64
CA GLN A 118 3.86 -4.35 8.01
C GLN A 118 5.21 -5.06 8.10
N ASN A 119 5.85 -4.98 9.26
CA ASN A 119 7.14 -5.65 9.56
C ASN A 119 8.27 -5.32 8.57
N MET A 120 8.27 -4.10 8.00
CA MET A 120 9.37 -3.64 7.15
C MET A 120 10.63 -3.46 7.99
N ALA A 121 11.71 -4.15 7.62
CA ALA A 121 13.00 -3.99 8.29
C ALA A 121 13.68 -2.66 7.92
N LEU A 122 13.51 -2.17 6.68
CA LEU A 122 14.09 -0.93 6.16
C LEU A 122 13.07 -0.20 5.28
N LEU A 123 12.93 1.12 5.45
CA LEU A 123 12.10 2.00 4.61
C LEU A 123 12.86 3.30 4.31
N GLY A 124 13.23 3.48 3.03
CA GLY A 124 13.91 4.68 2.53
C GLY A 124 13.02 5.52 1.62
N ILE A 125 12.90 6.82 1.90
CA ILE A 125 12.14 7.79 1.09
C ILE A 125 13.12 8.81 0.49
N GLY A 126 13.35 8.74 -0.83
CA GLY A 126 14.32 9.60 -1.52
C GLY A 126 15.79 9.32 -1.16
N THR A 127 16.05 8.24 -0.43
CA THR A 127 17.37 7.78 0.03
C THR A 127 17.32 6.29 0.36
N THR A 128 18.48 5.66 0.54
CA THR A 128 18.60 4.27 1.01
C THR A 128 18.61 4.24 2.53
N ALA A 129 17.74 3.43 3.13
CA ALA A 129 17.78 3.12 4.56
C ALA A 129 18.83 2.04 4.87
N ASP A 130 19.37 2.06 6.08
CA ASP A 130 20.40 1.12 6.54
C ASP A 130 20.11 0.64 7.97
N ALA A 131 20.94 -0.26 8.50
CA ALA A 131 20.72 -0.82 9.83
C ALA A 131 20.83 0.23 10.97
N SER A 132 21.51 1.36 10.74
CA SER A 132 21.59 2.46 11.73
C SER A 132 20.39 3.41 11.60
N ASN A 133 19.81 3.53 10.41
CA ASN A 133 18.63 4.34 10.13
C ASN A 133 17.58 3.51 9.37
N PRO A 134 16.88 2.58 10.06
CA PRO A 134 15.91 1.69 9.43
C PRO A 134 14.75 2.43 8.76
N PHE A 135 14.39 3.60 9.27
CA PHE A 135 13.56 4.58 8.57
C PHE A 135 14.43 5.78 8.20
N SER A 136 14.54 6.09 6.90
CA SER A 136 15.37 7.19 6.41
C SER A 136 14.65 7.98 5.33
N ALA A 137 14.73 9.30 5.39
CA ALA A 137 13.98 10.17 4.50
C ALA A 137 14.81 11.40 4.10
N LYS A 138 14.99 11.62 2.79
CA LYS A 138 15.65 12.80 2.21
C LYS A 138 14.60 13.69 1.55
N LEU A 139 14.13 14.69 2.31
CA LEU A 139 12.93 15.48 1.99
C LEU A 139 13.17 16.98 2.23
N ASN A 140 12.34 17.84 1.64
CA ASN A 140 12.26 19.25 2.00
C ASN A 140 11.27 19.53 3.14
N ALA A 141 10.22 18.71 3.30
CA ALA A 141 9.19 18.84 4.32
C ALA A 141 8.54 17.48 4.62
N ALA A 142 8.03 17.32 5.84
CA ALA A 142 7.19 16.20 6.26
C ALA A 142 5.96 16.77 7.00
N LEU A 143 4.76 16.42 6.53
CA LEU A 143 3.51 16.77 7.18
C LEU A 143 2.97 15.55 7.91
N TRP A 144 2.76 15.70 9.22
CA TRP A 144 1.99 14.76 10.02
C TRP A 144 0.65 15.42 10.33
N THR A 145 -0.45 14.75 9.98
CA THR A 145 -1.80 15.23 10.26
C THR A 145 -2.62 14.13 10.89
N ALA A 146 -3.49 14.50 11.82
CA ALA A 146 -4.47 13.57 12.35
C ALA A 146 -5.47 13.17 11.26
N ARG A 147 -5.91 11.91 11.30
CA ARG A 147 -7.10 11.47 10.56
C ARG A 147 -8.31 12.04 11.27
N THR A 148 -9.14 12.78 10.54
CA THR A 148 -10.29 13.47 11.12
C THR A 148 -11.38 12.48 11.54
N VAL A 149 -12.31 12.92 12.40
CA VAL A 149 -13.47 12.12 12.79
C VAL A 149 -14.36 11.78 11.59
N ALA A 150 -14.49 12.69 10.61
CA ALA A 150 -15.27 12.46 9.39
C ALA A 150 -14.68 11.33 8.53
N GLU A 151 -13.35 11.15 8.57
CA GLU A 151 -12.65 10.06 7.92
C GLU A 151 -12.63 8.78 8.78
N GLY A 152 -13.22 8.79 9.98
CA GLY A 152 -13.20 7.67 10.92
C GLY A 152 -11.97 7.59 11.84
N GLY A 153 -11.20 8.68 11.96
CA GLY A 153 -10.09 8.81 12.92
C GLY A 153 -10.51 9.46 14.24
N THR A 154 -9.55 9.65 15.15
CA THR A 154 -9.78 10.33 16.44
C THR A 154 -9.72 11.86 16.34
N GLY A 155 -9.11 12.41 15.28
CA GLY A 155 -8.77 13.83 15.19
C GLY A 155 -7.51 14.24 15.96
N ASP A 156 -6.90 13.31 16.70
CA ASP A 156 -5.67 13.54 17.46
C ASP A 156 -4.44 13.00 16.73
N LEU A 157 -3.30 13.68 16.91
CA LEU A 157 -2.00 13.24 16.42
C LEU A 157 -0.98 13.33 17.56
N PHE A 158 -0.33 12.20 17.86
CA PHE A 158 0.75 12.13 18.84
C PHE A 158 1.99 11.53 18.20
N TYR A 159 3.14 12.12 18.51
CA TYR A 159 4.45 11.55 18.17
C TYR A 159 5.04 10.90 19.41
N THR A 160 4.67 9.64 19.63
CA THR A 160 5.09 8.86 20.79
C THR A 160 6.48 8.27 20.53
N MET A 161 7.41 8.56 21.43
CA MET A 161 8.74 7.98 21.46
C MET A 161 8.90 7.18 22.76
N ASN A 162 9.63 6.07 22.74
CA ASN A 162 9.91 5.25 23.91
C ASN A 162 11.37 4.81 23.96
N LYS A 163 11.95 4.73 25.16
CA LYS A 163 13.26 4.15 25.45
C LYS A 163 13.14 2.99 26.44
N GLU A 164 14.13 2.10 26.47
CA GLU A 164 14.08 0.87 27.28
C GLU A 164 14.33 1.15 28.77
N ALA A 165 15.35 1.96 29.09
CA ALA A 165 15.73 2.29 30.44
C ALA A 165 15.89 3.80 30.67
N ALA A 166 15.83 4.21 31.94
CA ALA A 166 15.99 5.61 32.33
C ALA A 166 17.33 6.20 31.89
N GLY A 167 18.39 5.39 31.85
CA GLY A 167 19.73 5.79 31.42
C GLY A 167 19.90 5.97 29.91
N ASP A 168 18.93 5.55 29.09
CA ASP A 168 19.01 5.66 27.64
C ASP A 168 18.59 7.05 27.15
N ASP A 169 18.83 7.28 25.86
CA ASP A 169 18.55 8.53 25.16
C ASP A 169 17.29 8.43 24.29
N LEU A 170 16.46 9.47 24.32
CA LEU A 170 15.24 9.57 23.52
C LEU A 170 14.96 11.02 23.15
N GLY A 171 14.86 11.34 21.86
CA GLY A 171 14.49 12.69 21.48
C GLY A 171 14.78 13.07 20.04
N LEU A 172 14.77 14.37 19.80
CA LEU A 172 15.05 14.99 18.51
C LEU A 172 16.49 15.48 18.45
N THR A 173 17.16 15.15 17.34
CA THR A 173 18.52 15.59 17.02
C THR A 173 18.47 16.63 15.91
N LEU A 174 18.97 17.83 16.16
CA LEU A 174 19.03 18.93 15.21
C LEU A 174 20.47 19.15 14.76
N GLN A 175 20.72 19.10 13.44
CA GLN A 175 22.08 19.07 12.89
C GLN A 175 22.32 20.12 11.80
N THR A 176 23.58 20.51 11.62
CA THR A 176 24.08 21.23 10.44
C THR A 176 25.27 20.46 9.88
N GLY A 177 25.22 20.07 8.61
CA GLY A 177 26.33 19.36 7.95
C GLY A 177 26.72 18.07 8.68
N PHE A 178 25.74 17.29 9.16
CA PHE A 178 25.91 16.07 9.94
C PHE A 178 26.57 16.25 11.32
N VAL A 179 26.71 17.50 11.79
CA VAL A 179 27.15 17.80 13.15
C VAL A 179 25.94 18.17 14.00
N THR A 180 25.72 17.44 15.09
CA THR A 180 24.64 17.74 16.04
C THR A 180 24.87 19.07 16.73
N LYS A 181 23.88 19.97 16.66
CA LYS A 181 23.91 21.31 17.25
C LYS A 181 22.97 21.45 18.43
N ALA A 182 21.85 20.73 18.43
CA ALA A 182 20.93 20.71 19.55
C ALA A 182 20.24 19.34 19.69
N LEU A 183 19.91 19.03 20.94
CA LEU A 183 19.20 17.83 21.36
C LEU A 183 18.00 18.26 22.22
N VAL A 184 16.82 17.68 21.95
CA VAL A 184 15.59 17.94 22.70
C VAL A 184 14.94 16.61 23.09
N GLY A 185 14.83 16.31 24.39
CA GLY A 185 14.35 15.01 24.83
C GLY A 185 14.83 14.56 26.20
N LEU A 186 14.83 13.25 26.41
CA LEU A 186 15.24 12.53 27.63
C LEU A 186 16.61 11.90 27.39
N PHE A 187 17.68 12.56 27.82
CA PHE A 187 19.05 12.10 27.55
C PHE A 187 19.77 11.71 28.83
N GLY A 188 20.22 10.45 28.92
CA GLY A 188 20.92 9.87 30.06
C GLY A 188 20.10 9.81 31.36
N SER A 189 18.82 10.16 31.31
CA SER A 189 17.89 10.23 32.45
C SER A 189 16.45 10.41 31.94
N ASP A 190 15.46 10.32 32.83
CA ASP A 190 14.06 10.64 32.48
C ASP A 190 13.74 12.14 32.52
N ARG A 191 14.73 13.00 32.77
CA ARG A 191 14.55 14.45 32.78
C ARG A 191 14.46 14.98 31.35
N PHE A 192 13.47 15.83 31.10
CA PHE A 192 13.43 16.60 29.87
C PHE A 192 14.58 17.62 29.84
N ARG A 193 15.33 17.65 28.73
CA ARG A 193 16.52 18.48 28.54
C ARG A 193 16.52 19.11 27.15
N LEU A 194 17.00 20.35 27.10
CA LEU A 194 17.46 21.02 25.88
C LEU A 194 18.97 21.25 26.03
N ALA A 195 19.75 20.55 25.21
CA ALA A 195 21.20 20.66 25.20
C ALA A 195 21.69 21.16 23.83
N VAL A 196 22.68 22.04 23.83
CA VAL A 196 23.28 22.61 22.60
C VAL A 196 24.77 22.36 22.54
N SER A 197 25.32 22.31 21.32
CA SER A 197 26.74 22.08 21.09
C SER A 197 27.23 22.88 19.89
N ALA A 198 28.46 23.41 20.00
CA ALA A 198 29.15 24.06 18.89
C ALA A 198 29.85 23.04 17.98
N ASP A 199 30.40 21.97 18.55
CA ASP A 199 31.25 20.97 17.89
C ASP A 199 30.57 19.61 17.66
N GLY A 200 29.38 19.39 18.24
CA GLY A 200 28.66 18.13 18.22
C GLY A 200 29.23 17.04 19.13
N SER A 201 30.18 17.39 20.00
CA SER A 201 30.81 16.48 20.96
C SER A 201 30.64 16.96 22.40
N THR A 202 30.81 18.26 22.63
CA THR A 202 30.65 18.88 23.95
C THR A 202 29.26 19.50 24.04
N PHE A 203 28.41 18.96 24.91
CA PHE A 203 27.02 19.42 25.06
C PHE A 203 26.82 20.25 26.32
N PHE A 204 26.03 21.30 26.15
CA PHE A 204 25.69 22.24 27.19
C PHE A 204 24.17 22.29 27.38
N ASP A 205 23.69 21.77 28.50
CA ASP A 205 22.31 21.99 28.96
C ASP A 205 22.00 23.48 29.13
N GLY A 206 21.03 23.95 28.34
CA GLY A 206 20.41 25.27 28.49
C GLY A 206 19.30 25.25 29.53
N LEU A 207 18.50 24.17 29.56
CA LEU A 207 17.53 23.91 30.61
C LEU A 207 17.35 22.40 30.84
N SER A 208 16.92 22.06 32.04
CA SER A 208 16.34 20.74 32.35
C SER A 208 15.09 20.90 33.22
N VAL A 209 14.19 19.92 33.20
CA VAL A 209 12.97 19.96 34.02
C VAL A 209 12.97 18.78 34.98
N ASP A 210 12.65 19.05 36.24
CA ASP A 210 12.52 18.03 37.27
C ASP A 210 11.18 17.30 37.16
N ASN A 211 11.21 15.97 37.04
CA ASN A 211 10.00 15.17 36.85
C ASN A 211 9.06 15.16 38.06
N ALA A 212 9.57 15.37 39.28
CA ALA A 212 8.76 15.33 40.50
C ALA A 212 8.12 16.68 40.81
N THR A 213 8.82 17.78 40.50
CA THR A 213 8.41 19.13 40.90
C THR A 213 7.98 20.00 39.72
N GLY A 214 8.31 19.64 38.48
CA GLY A 214 8.10 20.47 37.29
C GLY A 214 8.98 21.73 37.24
N ILE A 215 9.93 21.87 38.17
CA ILE A 215 10.80 23.05 38.24
C ILE A 215 11.83 23.00 37.10
N VAL A 216 11.92 24.11 36.36
CA VAL A 216 12.93 24.32 35.33
C VAL A 216 14.25 24.72 35.99
N ASP A 217 15.28 23.91 35.81
CA ASP A 217 16.65 24.27 36.14
C ASP A 217 17.34 24.91 34.94
N GLN A 218 18.17 25.90 35.21
CA GLN A 218 19.01 26.58 34.22
C GLN A 218 20.47 26.45 34.66
N PRO A 219 21.11 25.28 34.42
CA PRO A 219 22.40 24.93 35.02
C PRO A 219 23.52 25.94 34.75
N ARG A 220 23.39 26.75 33.70
CA ARG A 220 24.38 27.72 33.26
C ARG A 220 23.92 29.17 33.33
N LEU A 221 22.77 29.47 33.95
CA LEU A 221 22.37 30.86 34.18
C LEU A 221 23.27 31.48 35.28
N PRO A 222 23.99 32.58 34.98
CA PRO A 222 24.75 33.28 36.01
C PRO A 222 23.78 33.84 37.06
N ARG A 223 23.88 33.37 38.31
CA ARG A 223 22.95 33.76 39.39
C ARG A 223 23.20 35.16 39.96
N PHE A 224 24.35 35.76 39.62
CA PHE A 224 24.70 37.14 39.99
C PHE A 224 25.35 37.84 38.80
N LYS A 225 24.86 39.04 38.46
CA LYS A 225 25.50 39.97 37.52
C LYS A 225 25.95 41.18 38.31
N ALA A 226 27.23 41.25 38.67
CA ALA A 226 27.80 42.48 39.20
C ALA A 226 27.95 43.48 38.03
N TRP A 227 27.27 44.62 38.13
CA TRP A 227 27.64 45.79 37.32
C TRP A 227 28.80 46.50 38.04
N THR A 228 29.84 46.83 37.29
CA THR A 228 30.88 47.82 37.65
C THR A 228 30.77 48.99 36.71
#